data_AF-A0A0S8KG62-F1
#
_entry.id   AF-A0A0S8KG62-F1
#
_cell.length_a   1.000
_cell.length_b   1.000
_cell.length_c   1.000
_cell.angle_alpha   90.00
_cell.angle_beta   90.00
_cell.angle_gamma   90.00
#
_symmetry.space_group_name_H-M   'P 1'
#
loop_
_entity.id
_entity.type
_entity.pdbx_description
1 polymer ?
#
loop_
_entity_poly.entity_id
_entity_poly.type
_entity_poly.pdbx_seq_one_letter_code
_entity_poly.pdbx_strand_id
1 'polypeptide(L)'
;AGGAPMIGFLGTVMGMIRAFYDMSMAGSNIDVSLLSNGIYTALITTVAGLIVGIVAYFAYNILVARVEKVVNKLEAHTTEFLDLLNEPAQR
;
A
#
# COMPACT_ATOMS: atom_id res chain seq x y z
N ALA A 1 0.21 0.57 -5.29
CA ALA A 1 0.57 -0.15 -4.05
C ALA A 1 1.89 0.31 -3.40
N GLY A 2 2.74 1.13 -4.05
CA GLY A 2 4.04 1.54 -3.48
C GLY A 2 4.03 2.54 -2.32
N GLY A 3 2.91 3.23 -2.06
CA GLY A 3 2.87 4.27 -1.02
C GLY A 3 2.88 3.75 0.42
N ALA A 4 2.31 2.57 0.69
CA ALA A 4 2.17 2.06 2.07
C ALA A 4 3.52 1.71 2.75
N PRO A 5 4.48 1.03 2.08
CA PRO A 5 5.83 0.85 2.63
C PRO A 5 6.57 2.18 2.84
N MET A 6 6.37 3.15 1.94
CA MET A 6 6.99 4.47 2.06
C MET A 6 6.46 5.27 3.26
N ILE A 7 5.18 5.10 3.62
CA ILE A 7 4.60 5.67 4.85
C ILE A 7 5.26 5.04 6.11
N GLY A 8 5.51 3.73 6.11
CA GLY A 8 6.24 3.06 7.20
C GLY A 8 7.68 3.58 7.35
N PHE A 9 8.38 3.77 6.23
CA PHE A 9 9.72 4.37 6.22
C PHE A 9 9.72 5.83 6.71
N LEU A 10 8.72 6.64 6.35
CA LEU A 10 8.58 7.99 6.88
C LEU A 10 8.41 7.99 8.42
N GLY A 11 7.69 7.00 8.96
CA GLY A 11 7.53 6.80 10.40
C GLY A 11 8.86 6.54 11.13
N THR A 12 9.78 5.77 10.54
CA THR A 12 11.09 5.53 11.17
C THR A 12 11.94 6.78 11.24
N VAL A 13 11.98 7.54 10.15
CA VAL A 13 12.75 8.77 10.05
C VAL A 13 12.22 9.79 11.07
N MET A 14 10.90 9.94 11.18
CA MET A 14 10.28 10.82 12.17
C MET A 14 10.54 10.37 13.62
N GLY A 15 10.50 9.06 13.90
CA GLY A 15 10.79 8.52 15.23
C GLY A 15 12.25 8.72 15.64
N MET A 16 13.19 8.49 14.72
CA MET A 16 14.61 8.77 14.95
C MET A 16 14.87 10.27 15.13
N ILE A 17 14.25 11.14 14.33
CA ILE A 17 14.40 12.60 14.47
C ILE A 17 13.95 13.05 15.86
N ARG A 18 12.81 12.55 16.37
CA ARG A 18 12.37 12.85 17.75
C ARG A 18 13.35 12.34 18.80
N ALA A 19 13.84 11.11 18.66
CA ALA A 19 14.79 10.55 19.61
C ALA A 19 16.09 11.37 19.68
N PHE A 20 16.60 11.83 18.53
CA PHE A 20 17.76 12.71 18.46
C PHE A 20 17.46 14.12 18.97
N TYR A 21 16.25 14.64 18.73
CA TYR A 21 15.82 15.94 19.26
C TYR A 21 15.76 15.92 20.80
N ASP A 22 15.13 14.91 21.39
CA ASP A 22 15.01 14.77 22.85
C ASP A 22 16.39 14.59 23.49
N MET A 23 17.29 13.84 22.85
CA MET A 23 18.68 13.70 23.28
C MET A 23 19.45 15.03 23.20
N SER A 24 19.22 15.83 22.16
CA SER A 24 19.86 17.15 22.03
C SER A 24 19.42 18.13 23.13
N MET A 25 18.19 17.97 23.64
CA MET A 25 17.66 18.79 24.73
C MET A 25 18.08 18.29 26.12
N ALA A 26 18.37 16.99 26.27
CA ALA A 26 18.76 16.37 27.54
C ALA A 26 20.19 16.71 28.01
N GLY A 27 21.03 17.31 27.15
CA GLY A 27 22.37 17.77 27.53
C GLY A 27 23.31 16.62 27.95
N SER A 28 23.86 16.68 29.17
CA SER A 28 24.95 15.79 29.65
C SER A 28 24.49 14.45 30.24
N ASN A 29 23.20 14.26 30.49
CA ASN A 29 22.62 13.00 30.96
C ASN A 29 21.88 12.34 29.81
N ILE A 30 22.63 11.68 28.92
CA ILE A 30 22.05 10.88 27.83
C ILE A 30 21.35 9.67 28.47
N ASP A 31 20.03 9.77 28.60
CA ASP A 31 19.21 8.69 29.13
C ASP A 31 18.96 7.67 28.01
N VAL A 32 19.74 6.58 28.01
CA VAL A 32 19.68 5.50 27.01
C VAL A 32 18.29 4.87 26.94
N SER A 33 17.52 4.95 28.03
CA SER A 33 16.11 4.53 28.08
C SER A 33 15.20 5.35 27.14
N LEU A 34 15.46 6.65 27.02
CA LEU A 34 14.69 7.53 26.14
C LEU A 34 14.96 7.22 24.66
N LEU A 35 16.24 7.02 24.31
CA LEU A 35 16.66 6.68 22.95
C LEU A 35 16.06 5.34 22.49
N SER A 36 16.16 4.32 23.33
CA SER A 36 15.66 2.98 23.03
C SER A 36 14.14 2.96 22.83
N ASN A 37 13.39 3.77 23.57
CA ASN A 37 11.95 3.96 23.35
C ASN A 37 11.61 4.63 22.01
N GLY A 38 12.39 5.66 21.62
CA GLY A 38 12.23 6.33 20.33
C GLY A 38 12.45 5.39 19.13
N ILE A 39 13.49 4.55 19.22
CA ILE A 39 13.79 3.52 18.20
C ILE A 39 12.70 2.44 18.19
N TYR A 40 12.23 2.00 19.34
CA TYR A 40 11.14 1.02 19.43
C TYR A 40 9.87 1.52 18.72
N THR A 41 9.51 2.78 18.95
CA THR A 41 8.35 3.42 18.30
C THR A 41 8.53 3.55 16.79
N ALA A 42 9.75 3.86 16.32
CA ALA A 42 10.09 3.87 14.90
C ALA A 42 9.93 2.47 14.25
N LEU A 43 10.35 1.42 14.95
CA LEU A 43 10.24 0.05 14.43
C LEU A 43 8.78 -0.43 14.39
N ILE A 44 7.97 -0.14 15.41
CA ILE A 44 6.57 -0.57 15.44
C ILE A 44 5.75 0.07 14.32
N THR A 45 6.02 1.35 14.01
CA THR A 45 5.33 2.08 12.93
C THR A 45 5.71 1.55 11.54
N THR A 46 6.93 1.02 11.37
CA THR A 46 7.33 0.31 10.15
C THR A 46 6.53 -0.96 9.96
N VAL A 47 6.47 -1.78 11.01
CA VAL A 47 5.74 -3.06 10.98
C VAL A 47 4.26 -2.81 10.68
N ALA A 48 3.66 -1.79 11.30
CA ALA A 48 2.29 -1.38 10.99
C ALA A 48 2.12 -0.97 9.52
N GLY A 49 3.04 -0.17 8.97
CA GLY A 49 3.02 0.23 7.55
C GLY A 49 3.15 -0.95 6.59
N LEU A 50 3.97 -1.94 6.93
CA LEU A 50 4.12 -3.17 6.15
C LEU A 50 2.86 -4.03 6.20
N ILE A 51 2.21 -4.19 7.36
CA ILE A 51 0.95 -4.93 7.49
C ILE A 51 -0.12 -4.31 6.58
N VAL A 52 -0.29 -2.99 6.65
CA VAL A 52 -1.25 -2.27 5.79
C VAL A 52 -0.90 -2.43 4.31
N GLY A 53 0.40 -2.35 3.96
CA GLY A 53 0.87 -2.54 2.60
C GLY A 53 0.56 -3.94 2.03
N ILE A 54 0.75 -4.99 2.82
CA ILE A 54 0.43 -6.37 2.44
C ILE A 54 -1.08 -6.51 2.19
N VAL A 55 -1.91 -6.04 3.13
CA VAL A 55 -3.38 -6.09 2.98
C VAL A 55 -3.85 -5.34 1.73
N ALA A 56 -3.29 -4.16 1.47
CA ALA A 56 -3.60 -3.37 0.28
C ALA A 56 -3.18 -4.08 -1.02
N TYR A 57 -2.06 -4.81 -1.02
CA TYR A 57 -1.62 -5.59 -2.17
C TYR A 57 -2.59 -6.75 -2.50
N PHE A 58 -3.09 -7.43 -1.47
CA PHE A 58 -4.14 -8.44 -1.65
C PHE A 58 -5.44 -7.84 -2.18
N ALA A 59 -5.89 -6.71 -1.61
CA ALA A 59 -7.08 -6.01 -2.08
C ALA A 59 -6.95 -5.56 -3.54
N TYR A 60 -5.78 -5.05 -3.92
CA TYR A 60 -5.49 -4.66 -5.31
C TYR A 60 -5.60 -5.86 -6.26
N ASN A 61 -5.00 -7.00 -5.94
CA ASN A 61 -5.11 -8.21 -6.77
C ASN A 61 -6.56 -8.66 -6.96
N ILE A 62 -7.39 -8.59 -5.90
CA ILE A 62 -8.81 -8.93 -6.00
C ILE A 62 -9.54 -7.95 -6.93
N LEU A 63 -9.23 -6.66 -6.84
CA LEU A 63 -9.85 -5.64 -7.67
C LEU A 63 -9.46 -5.81 -9.15
N VAL A 64 -8.18 -6.09 -9.42
CA VAL A 64 -7.68 -6.37 -10.78
C VAL A 64 -8.38 -7.60 -11.37
N ALA A 65 -8.47 -8.70 -10.60
CA ALA A 65 -9.18 -9.90 -11.05
C ALA A 65 -10.68 -9.64 -11.34
N ARG A 66 -11.31 -8.70 -10.63
CA ARG A 66 -12.69 -8.27 -10.94
C ARG A 66 -12.75 -7.44 -12.22
N VAL A 67 -11.81 -6.53 -12.43
CA VAL A 67 -11.73 -5.72 -13.65
C VAL A 67 -11.53 -6.62 -14.87
N GLU A 68 -10.62 -7.59 -14.81
CA GLU A 68 -10.42 -8.57 -15.90
C GLU A 68 -11.71 -9.32 -16.24
N LYS A 69 -12.47 -9.77 -15.23
CA LYS A 69 -13.77 -10.41 -15.47
C LYS A 69 -14.77 -9.50 -16.19
N VAL A 70 -14.79 -8.21 -15.84
CA VAL A 70 -15.66 -7.23 -16.49
C VAL A 70 -15.23 -7.02 -17.94
N VAL A 71 -13.92 -6.88 -18.19
CA VAL A 71 -13.36 -6.74 -19.55
C VAL A 71 -13.70 -7.96 -20.40
N ASN A 72 -13.45 -9.17 -19.90
CA ASN A 72 -13.77 -10.41 -20.62
C ASN A 72 -15.27 -10.52 -20.97
N LYS A 73 -16.15 -10.06 -20.06
CA LYS A 73 -17.59 -10.02 -20.33
C LYS A 73 -17.95 -8.99 -21.40
N LEU A 74 -17.29 -7.84 -21.40
CA LEU A 74 -17.47 -6.80 -22.41
C LEU A 74 -17.02 -7.29 -23.79
N GLU A 75 -15.87 -7.96 -23.86
CA GLU A 75 -15.36 -8.58 -25.09
C GLU A 75 -16.34 -9.61 -25.63
N ALA A 76 -16.83 -10.52 -24.78
CA ALA A 76 -17.81 -11.53 -25.18
C ALA A 76 -19.10 -10.93 -25.77
N HIS A 77 -19.65 -9.89 -25.10
CA HIS A 77 -20.82 -9.18 -25.62
C HIS A 77 -20.55 -8.42 -26.92
N THR A 78 -19.33 -7.89 -27.09
CA THR A 78 -18.93 -7.20 -28.32
C THR A 78 -18.82 -8.18 -29.48
N THR A 79 -18.24 -9.37 -29.25
CA THR A 79 -18.18 -10.44 -30.25
C THR A 79 -19.58 -10.90 -30.65
N GLU A 80 -20.45 -11.17 -29.67
CA GLU A 80 -21.85 -11.54 -29.93
C GLU A 80 -22.60 -10.46 -30.73
N PHE A 81 -22.40 -9.19 -30.41
CA PHE A 81 -22.99 -8.08 -31.15
C PHE A 81 -22.48 -7.98 -32.59
N LEU A 82 -21.18 -8.19 -32.80
CA LEU A 82 -20.58 -8.22 -34.15
C LEU A 82 -21.08 -9.41 -34.97
N ASP A 83 -21.26 -10.58 -34.35
CA ASP A 83 -21.82 -11.76 -35.00
C ASP A 83 -23.26 -11.52 -35.45
N LEU A 84 -24.09 -10.86 -34.61
CA LEU A 84 -25.46 -10.46 -34.98
C LEU A 84 -25.50 -9.46 -36.15
N LEU A 85 -24.51 -8.56 -36.26
CA LEU A 85 -24.42 -7.62 -37.38
C LEU A 85 -23.91 -8.28 -38.67
N ASN A 86 -23.02 -9.27 -38.55
CA ASN A 86 -22.47 -10.03 -39.66
C ASN A 86 -23.39 -11.16 -40.15
N GLU A 87 -24.44 -11.51 -39.38
CA GLU A 87 -25.46 -12.43 -39.85
C GLU A 87 -26.13 -11.82 -41.09
N PRO A 88 -25.93 -12.42 -42.29
CA PRO A 88 -26.48 -11.85 -43.50
C PRO A 88 -27.99 -11.88 -43.36
N ALA A 89 -28.62 -10.70 -43.40
CA ALA A 89 -30.07 -10.55 -43.42
C ALA A 89 -30.63 -11.57 -44.43
N GLN A 90 -31.17 -12.68 -43.91
CA GLN A 90 -31.78 -13.70 -44.74
C GLN A 90 -33.12 -13.15 -45.22
N ARG A 91 -33.02 -12.44 -46.36
CA ARG A 91 -34.06 -12.03 -47.31
C ARG A 91 -35.17 -11.11 -46.78
#